data_AF-A0A966Z7P6-F1
#
_entry.id   AF-A0A966Z7P6-F1
#
_cell.length_a   1.000
_cell.length_b   1.000
_cell.length_c   1.000
_cell.angle_alpha   90.00
_cell.angle_beta   90.00
_cell.angle_gamma   90.00
#
_symmetry.space_group_name_H-M   'P 1'
#
loop_
_entity.id
_entity.type
_entity.pdbx_description
1 polymer ?
#
loop_
_entity_poly.entity_id
_entity_poly.type
_entity_poly.pdbx_seq_one_letter_code
_entity_poly.pdbx_strand_id
1 'polypeptide(L)'
;MELDTMRESWAAYDRKLEASIALNRRVLAELQTRRVARPLLRLQILTWLHVGAWVLMMGALGNFLASHWGELRFVAPCVLLQLYAVANMVALGQMAMTAAGLDENGAVVAMQLRVERLRVMRPRYLRWSVGSGAALGMAWMVVAVEGLVGLDLFSVVNWRWMAAYTAGSALVVPVTLWVCERFFSGSAFVRMMVEELGGRNLRQAQAALAEVEEFAGIE
;
A
#
# COMPACT_ATOMS: atom_id res chain seq x y z
N MET A 1 22.63 58.35 -28.27
CA MET A 1 21.94 57.47 -29.23
C MET A 1 22.39 56.02 -29.14
N GLU A 2 23.67 55.65 -29.28
CA GLU A 2 24.11 54.23 -29.15
C GLU A 2 23.93 53.63 -27.74
N LEU A 3 24.11 54.43 -26.69
CA LEU A 3 23.95 53.96 -25.30
C LEU A 3 22.48 53.71 -24.94
N ASP A 4 21.57 54.51 -25.49
CA ASP A 4 20.14 54.39 -25.23
C ASP A 4 19.57 53.15 -25.92
N THR A 5 19.99 52.88 -27.16
CA THR A 5 19.61 51.66 -27.88
C THR A 5 20.17 50.40 -27.24
N MET A 6 21.39 50.44 -26.70
CA MET A 6 21.93 49.33 -25.90
C MET A 6 21.10 49.09 -24.63
N ARG A 7 20.75 50.15 -23.88
CA ARG A 7 19.89 50.04 -22.68
C ARG A 7 18.51 49.46 -22.99
N GLU A 8 17.87 49.90 -24.06
CA GLU A 8 16.57 49.38 -24.48
C GLU A 8 16.64 47.90 -24.88
N SER A 9 17.70 47.51 -25.60
CA SER A 9 17.90 46.11 -25.98
C SER A 9 18.13 45.21 -24.76
N TRP A 10 18.93 45.64 -23.79
CA TRP A 10 19.14 44.94 -22.53
C TRP A 10 17.85 44.79 -21.73
N ALA A 11 17.06 45.86 -21.57
CA ALA A 11 15.78 45.80 -20.89
C ALA A 11 14.77 44.86 -21.60
N ALA A 12 14.83 44.77 -22.94
CA ALA A 12 14.01 43.84 -23.70
C ALA A 12 14.46 42.37 -23.51
N TYR A 13 15.76 42.12 -23.41
CA TYR A 13 16.29 40.79 -23.12
C TYR A 13 15.95 40.34 -21.70
N ASP A 14 16.08 41.24 -20.72
CA ASP A 14 15.80 40.94 -19.31
C ASP A 14 14.33 40.52 -19.10
N ARG A 15 13.39 41.28 -19.71
CA ARG A 15 11.96 40.92 -19.72
C ARG A 15 11.68 39.56 -20.37
N LYS A 16 12.38 39.22 -21.47
CA LYS A 16 12.23 37.90 -22.11
C LYS A 16 12.79 36.79 -21.23
N LEU A 17 13.88 37.03 -20.53
CA LEU A 17 14.49 36.08 -19.62
C LEU A 17 13.59 35.82 -18.41
N GLU A 18 13.05 36.87 -17.79
CA GLU A 18 12.08 36.75 -16.69
C GLU A 18 10.82 35.98 -17.12
N ALA A 19 10.27 36.28 -18.30
CA ALA A 19 9.12 35.57 -18.83
C ALA A 19 9.41 34.08 -19.08
N SER A 20 10.61 33.76 -19.60
CA SER A 20 11.06 32.38 -19.81
C SER A 20 11.25 31.64 -18.48
N ILE A 21 11.85 32.27 -17.48
CA ILE A 21 12.04 31.70 -16.14
C ILE A 21 10.68 31.45 -15.47
N ALA A 22 9.77 32.41 -15.55
CA ALA A 22 8.42 32.28 -14.99
C ALA A 22 7.63 31.14 -15.66
N LEU A 23 7.74 30.99 -16.98
CA LEU A 23 7.11 29.91 -17.73
C LEU A 23 7.72 28.55 -17.37
N ASN A 24 9.05 28.44 -17.32
CA ASN A 24 9.74 27.21 -16.92
C ASN A 24 9.36 26.79 -15.50
N ARG A 25 9.24 27.74 -14.55
CA ARG A 25 8.77 27.45 -13.19
C ARG A 25 7.35 26.88 -13.19
N ARG A 26 6.44 27.42 -14.00
CA ARG A 26 5.06 26.90 -14.11
C ARG A 26 5.02 25.50 -14.71
N VAL A 27 5.78 25.25 -15.78
CA VAL A 27 5.86 23.95 -16.44
C VAL A 27 6.48 22.91 -15.50
N LEU A 28 7.54 23.27 -14.77
CA LEU A 28 8.16 22.42 -13.75
C LEU A 28 7.19 22.11 -12.61
N ALA A 29 6.49 23.12 -12.09
CA ALA A 29 5.48 22.92 -11.06
C ALA A 29 4.39 21.95 -11.53
N GLU A 30 3.85 22.15 -12.74
CA GLU A 30 2.79 21.29 -13.28
C GLU A 30 3.28 19.86 -13.58
N LEU A 31 4.52 19.71 -14.07
CA LEU A 31 5.16 18.40 -14.27
C LEU A 31 5.40 17.70 -12.94
N GLN A 32 5.84 18.41 -11.90
CA GLN A 32 6.02 17.86 -10.55
C GLN A 32 4.67 17.44 -9.96
N THR A 33 3.61 18.25 -10.10
CA THR A 33 2.25 17.86 -9.63
C THR A 33 1.76 16.61 -10.36
N ARG A 34 1.89 16.53 -11.69
CA ARG A 34 1.46 15.36 -12.48
C ARG A 34 2.29 14.11 -12.19
N ARG A 35 3.60 14.26 -11.95
CA ARG A 35 4.52 13.16 -11.63
C ARG A 35 4.24 12.57 -10.25
N VAL A 36 3.77 13.37 -9.30
CA VAL A 36 3.34 12.92 -7.96
C VAL A 36 1.89 12.38 -7.97
N ALA A 37 0.99 12.98 -8.78
CA ALA A 37 -0.42 12.58 -8.84
C ALA A 37 -0.63 11.15 -9.37
N ARG A 38 0.08 10.73 -10.43
CA ARG A 38 -0.07 9.38 -11.03
C ARG A 38 0.20 8.22 -10.06
N PRO A 39 1.32 8.17 -9.33
CA PRO A 39 1.58 7.09 -8.37
C PRO A 39 0.62 7.11 -7.17
N LEU A 40 0.17 8.29 -6.74
CA LEU A 40 -0.86 8.42 -5.71
C LEU A 40 -2.21 7.86 -6.16
N LEU A 41 -2.64 8.20 -7.38
CA LEU A 41 -3.90 7.74 -7.95
C LEU A 41 -3.89 6.21 -8.18
N ARG A 42 -2.76 5.65 -8.63
CA ARG A 42 -2.57 4.19 -8.72
C ARG A 42 -2.64 3.51 -7.35
N LEU A 43 -2.00 4.10 -6.33
CA LEU A 43 -2.05 3.60 -4.97
C LEU A 43 -3.48 3.64 -4.43
N GLN A 44 -4.20 4.75 -4.66
CA GLN A 44 -5.59 4.92 -4.26
C GLN A 44 -6.52 3.88 -4.92
N ILE A 45 -6.39 3.66 -6.24
CA ILE A 45 -7.17 2.63 -6.96
C ILE A 45 -6.88 1.24 -6.38
N LEU A 46 -5.60 0.89 -6.17
CA LEU A 46 -5.23 -0.41 -5.61
C LEU A 46 -5.77 -0.58 -4.18
N THR A 47 -5.72 0.47 -3.36
CA THR A 47 -6.31 0.45 -2.01
C THR A 47 -7.82 0.24 -2.07
N TRP A 48 -8.54 0.94 -2.96
CA TRP A 48 -9.98 0.75 -3.14
C TRP A 48 -10.35 -0.63 -3.65
N LEU A 49 -9.59 -1.17 -4.61
CA LEU A 49 -9.77 -2.55 -5.07
C LEU A 49 -9.60 -3.55 -3.92
N HIS A 50 -8.59 -3.32 -3.08
CA HIS A 50 -8.32 -4.16 -1.92
C HIS A 50 -9.45 -4.08 -0.88
N VAL A 51 -9.99 -2.88 -0.63
CA VAL A 51 -11.19 -2.69 0.23
C VAL A 51 -12.40 -3.41 -0.36
N GLY A 52 -12.65 -3.27 -1.66
CA GLY A 52 -13.74 -3.96 -2.35
C GLY A 52 -13.64 -5.47 -2.25
N ALA A 53 -12.43 -6.03 -2.35
CA ALA A 53 -12.18 -7.46 -2.15
C ALA A 53 -12.57 -7.91 -0.72
N TRP A 54 -12.19 -7.17 0.32
CA TRP A 54 -12.59 -7.50 1.70
C TRP A 54 -14.10 -7.41 1.93
N VAL A 55 -14.79 -6.45 1.30
CA VAL A 55 -16.25 -6.33 1.38
C VAL A 55 -16.95 -7.53 0.74
N LEU A 56 -16.53 -7.92 -0.47
CA LEU A 56 -17.05 -9.11 -1.14
C LEU A 56 -16.85 -10.37 -0.30
N MET A 57 -15.66 -10.48 0.29
CA MET A 57 -15.30 -11.59 1.15
C MET A 57 -16.12 -11.65 2.44
N MET A 58 -16.38 -10.49 3.06
CA MET A 58 -17.29 -10.35 4.19
C MET A 58 -18.70 -10.83 3.85
N GLY A 59 -19.23 -10.43 2.68
CA GLY A 59 -20.52 -10.89 2.20
C GLY A 59 -20.58 -12.41 2.00
N ALA A 60 -19.53 -12.99 1.40
CA ALA A 60 -19.43 -14.43 1.20
C ALA A 60 -19.35 -15.20 2.53
N LEU A 61 -18.52 -14.74 3.48
CA LEU A 61 -18.42 -15.32 4.83
C LEU A 61 -19.74 -15.18 5.60
N GLY A 62 -20.42 -14.04 5.49
CA GLY A 62 -21.73 -13.83 6.12
C GLY A 62 -22.79 -14.79 5.57
N ASN A 63 -22.83 -15.00 4.26
CA ASN A 63 -23.71 -15.98 3.63
C ASN A 63 -23.39 -17.42 4.08
N PHE A 64 -22.11 -17.79 4.12
CA PHE A 64 -21.66 -19.09 4.59
C PHE A 64 -22.01 -19.34 6.07
N LEU A 65 -21.90 -18.30 6.90
CA LEU A 65 -22.27 -18.38 8.31
C LEU A 65 -23.78 -18.58 8.49
N ALA A 66 -24.59 -17.94 7.66
CA ALA A 66 -26.05 -18.11 7.69
C ALA A 66 -26.46 -19.54 7.30
N SER A 67 -25.79 -20.17 6.34
CA SER A 67 -26.09 -21.54 5.91
C SER A 67 -25.61 -22.61 6.90
N HIS A 68 -24.57 -22.33 7.70
CA HIS A 68 -23.97 -23.30 8.64
C HIS A 68 -24.10 -22.91 10.12
N TRP A 69 -25.09 -22.08 10.47
CA TRP A 69 -25.27 -21.57 11.84
C TRP A 69 -25.42 -22.67 12.90
N GLY A 70 -25.98 -23.83 12.52
CA GLY A 70 -26.15 -24.98 13.41
C GLY A 70 -24.88 -25.79 13.66
N GLU A 71 -23.80 -25.52 12.93
CA GLU A 71 -22.60 -26.37 12.92
C GLU A 71 -21.40 -25.61 13.49
N LEU A 72 -21.21 -25.75 14.80
CA LEU A 72 -20.15 -25.05 15.54
C LEU A 72 -18.74 -25.21 14.91
N ARG A 73 -18.50 -26.37 14.27
CA ARG A 73 -17.25 -26.70 13.57
C ARG A 73 -16.91 -25.73 12.42
N PHE A 74 -17.93 -25.16 11.78
CA PHE A 74 -17.79 -24.22 10.67
C PHE A 74 -18.00 -22.77 11.11
N VAL A 75 -18.80 -22.54 12.14
CA VAL A 75 -19.03 -21.22 12.74
C VAL A 75 -17.72 -20.64 13.29
N ALA A 76 -16.97 -21.41 14.08
CA ALA A 76 -15.73 -20.92 14.70
C ALA A 76 -14.68 -20.41 13.68
N PRO A 77 -14.28 -21.19 12.65
CA PRO A 77 -13.35 -20.69 11.63
C PRO A 77 -13.93 -19.53 10.83
N CYS A 78 -15.24 -19.53 10.53
CA CYS A 78 -15.87 -18.42 9.82
C CYS A 78 -15.83 -17.10 10.61
N VAL A 79 -16.14 -17.13 11.91
CA VAL A 79 -16.05 -15.97 12.80
C VAL A 79 -14.60 -15.47 12.93
N LEU A 80 -13.63 -16.38 13.04
CA LEU A 80 -12.20 -16.01 13.05
C LEU A 80 -11.80 -15.29 11.77
N LEU A 81 -12.22 -15.79 10.60
CA LEU A 81 -11.97 -15.14 9.31
C LEU A 81 -12.67 -13.78 9.21
N GLN A 82 -13.87 -13.66 9.78
CA GLN A 82 -14.58 -12.37 9.82
C GLN A 82 -13.83 -11.35 10.68
N LEU A 83 -13.39 -11.70 11.89
CA LEU A 83 -12.60 -10.81 12.74
C LEU A 83 -11.30 -10.40 12.05
N TYR A 84 -10.64 -11.34 11.37
CA TYR A 84 -9.45 -11.05 10.59
C TYR A 84 -9.74 -10.07 9.44
N ALA A 85 -10.85 -10.25 8.72
CA ALA A 85 -11.26 -9.35 7.65
C ALA A 85 -11.56 -7.93 8.16
N VAL A 86 -12.28 -7.81 9.29
CA VAL A 86 -12.52 -6.51 9.93
C VAL A 86 -11.20 -5.84 10.33
N ALA A 87 -10.28 -6.57 10.94
CA ALA A 87 -8.99 -6.02 11.35
C ALA A 87 -8.18 -5.48 10.16
N ASN A 88 -8.15 -6.19 9.04
CA ASN A 88 -7.49 -5.73 7.82
C ASN A 88 -8.22 -4.51 7.21
N MET A 89 -9.55 -4.51 7.17
CA MET A 89 -10.33 -3.35 6.70
C MET A 89 -10.08 -2.10 7.54
N VAL A 90 -10.04 -2.22 8.87
CA VAL A 90 -9.74 -1.08 9.76
C VAL A 90 -8.34 -0.55 9.49
N ALA A 91 -7.34 -1.42 9.37
CA ALA A 91 -5.97 -1.01 9.10
C ALA A 91 -5.83 -0.35 7.70
N LEU A 92 -6.48 -0.90 6.68
CA LEU A 92 -6.53 -0.30 5.34
C LEU A 92 -7.28 1.04 5.35
N GLY A 93 -8.37 1.14 6.10
CA GLY A 93 -9.13 2.38 6.30
C GLY A 93 -8.28 3.45 6.98
N GLN A 94 -7.50 3.10 8.00
CA GLN A 94 -6.54 4.02 8.63
C GLN A 94 -5.46 4.48 7.65
N MET A 95 -4.94 3.58 6.81
CA MET A 95 -3.99 3.95 5.75
C MET A 95 -4.64 4.87 4.70
N ALA A 96 -5.88 4.59 4.31
CA ALA A 96 -6.63 5.37 3.33
C ALA A 96 -6.98 6.77 3.86
N MET A 97 -7.43 6.90 5.10
CA MET A 97 -7.70 8.20 5.74
C MET A 97 -6.43 9.04 5.88
N THR A 98 -5.30 8.40 6.22
CA THR A 98 -4.00 9.09 6.28
C THR A 98 -3.56 9.59 4.91
N ALA A 99 -3.89 8.85 3.84
CA ALA A 99 -3.61 9.26 2.46
C ALA A 99 -4.60 10.30 1.93
N ALA A 100 -5.88 10.26 2.33
CA ALA A 100 -6.90 11.19 1.86
C ALA A 100 -6.69 12.62 2.39
N GLY A 101 -6.04 12.79 3.55
CA GLY A 101 -5.65 14.10 4.08
C GLY A 101 -4.48 14.78 3.34
N LEU A 102 -4.05 14.27 2.17
CA LEU A 102 -3.00 14.86 1.33
C LEU A 102 -3.51 15.96 0.39
N ASP A 103 -4.83 16.13 0.26
CA ASP A 103 -5.46 17.05 -0.70
C ASP A 103 -5.79 18.44 -0.13
N GLU A 104 -5.55 18.66 1.17
CA GLU A 104 -5.60 20.00 1.76
C GLU A 104 -4.24 20.67 1.59
N ASN A 105 -4.23 21.95 1.16
CA ASN A 105 -3.10 22.83 0.84
C ASN A 105 -2.07 23.07 2.00
N GLY A 106 -1.79 22.07 2.82
CA GLY A 106 -0.89 22.12 3.96
C GLY A 106 0.58 22.04 3.56
N ALA A 107 1.41 22.74 4.34
CA ALA A 107 2.85 22.84 4.19
C ALA A 107 3.53 21.49 3.85
N VAL A 108 4.50 21.53 2.93
CA VAL A 108 5.34 20.40 2.47
C VAL A 108 5.83 19.52 3.63
N VAL A 109 6.13 20.12 4.78
CA VAL A 109 6.55 19.46 6.03
C VAL A 109 5.48 18.49 6.58
N ALA A 110 4.19 18.83 6.50
CA ALA A 110 3.09 17.96 6.94
C ALA A 110 2.92 16.73 6.02
N MET A 111 3.25 16.87 4.72
CA MET A 111 3.28 15.75 3.79
C MET A 111 4.45 14.81 4.08
N GLN A 112 5.64 15.35 4.37
CA GLN A 112 6.83 14.56 4.71
C GLN A 112 6.62 13.71 5.98
N LEU A 113 6.10 14.31 7.06
CA LEU A 113 5.78 13.60 8.32
C LEU A 113 4.74 12.48 8.14
N ARG A 114 3.73 12.68 7.29
CA ARG A 114 2.70 11.65 7.02
C ARG A 114 3.23 10.50 6.17
N VAL A 115 4.09 10.79 5.19
CA VAL A 115 4.82 9.78 4.40
C VAL A 115 5.72 8.93 5.29
N GLU A 116 6.42 9.56 6.24
CA GLU A 116 7.26 8.86 7.21
C GLU A 116 6.44 7.96 8.15
N ARG A 117 5.28 8.44 8.62
CA ARG A 117 4.37 7.63 9.46
C ARG A 117 3.83 6.40 8.72
N LEU A 118 3.48 6.56 7.43
CA LEU A 118 3.09 5.46 6.56
C LEU A 118 4.24 4.46 6.35
N ARG A 119 5.49 4.94 6.26
CA ARG A 119 6.67 4.09 6.12
C ARG A 119 6.92 3.19 7.32
N VAL A 120 6.63 3.66 8.54
CA VAL A 120 6.79 2.85 9.76
C VAL A 120 5.63 1.87 9.96
N MET A 121 4.40 2.28 9.63
CA MET A 121 3.22 1.43 9.80
C MET A 121 3.12 0.30 8.77
N ARG A 122 3.51 0.55 7.50
CA ARG A 122 3.29 -0.41 6.40
C ARG A 122 4.04 -1.73 6.56
N PRO A 123 5.33 -1.79 6.96
CA PRO A 123 6.04 -3.05 7.16
C PRO A 123 5.47 -3.83 8.34
N ARG A 124 5.03 -3.14 9.40
CA ARG A 124 4.39 -3.77 10.56
C ARG A 124 3.05 -4.38 10.16
N TYR A 125 2.22 -3.63 9.45
CA TYR A 125 0.96 -4.15 8.91
C TYR A 125 1.16 -5.34 7.98
N LEU A 126 2.12 -5.25 7.04
CA LEU A 126 2.38 -6.35 6.11
C LEU A 126 2.83 -7.61 6.85
N ARG A 127 3.74 -7.49 7.82
CA ARG A 127 4.18 -8.63 8.66
C ARG A 127 3.03 -9.23 9.45
N TRP A 128 2.19 -8.39 10.06
CA TRP A 128 1.04 -8.87 10.83
C TRP A 128 -0.02 -9.51 9.94
N SER A 129 -0.41 -8.85 8.84
CA SER A 129 -1.42 -9.33 7.90
C SER A 129 -0.99 -10.64 7.24
N VAL A 130 0.27 -10.74 6.77
CA VAL A 130 0.82 -11.96 6.16
C VAL A 130 0.96 -13.08 7.19
N GLY A 131 1.50 -12.78 8.38
CA GLY A 131 1.69 -13.77 9.44
C GLY A 131 0.37 -14.35 9.95
N SER A 132 -0.60 -13.48 10.25
CA SER A 132 -1.93 -13.92 10.69
C SER A 132 -2.74 -14.56 9.56
N GLY A 133 -2.59 -14.09 8.31
CA GLY A 133 -3.21 -14.73 7.15
C GLY A 133 -2.72 -16.17 6.92
N ALA A 134 -1.43 -16.41 7.08
CA ALA A 134 -0.87 -17.76 7.00
C ALA A 134 -1.35 -18.66 8.14
N ALA A 135 -1.36 -18.15 9.38
CA ALA A 135 -1.89 -18.89 10.53
C ALA A 135 -3.38 -19.24 10.37
N LEU A 136 -4.15 -18.35 9.71
CA LEU A 136 -5.55 -18.57 9.38
C LEU A 136 -5.76 -19.35 8.08
N GLY A 137 -4.70 -19.80 7.41
CA GLY A 137 -4.77 -20.55 6.16
C GLY A 137 -5.62 -21.82 6.28
N MET A 138 -5.62 -22.46 7.45
CA MET A 138 -6.46 -23.62 7.70
C MET A 138 -7.95 -23.25 7.78
N ALA A 139 -8.29 -22.18 8.49
CA ALA A 139 -9.67 -21.69 8.56
C ALA A 139 -10.18 -21.32 7.16
N TRP A 140 -9.31 -20.68 6.36
CA TRP A 140 -9.57 -20.40 4.94
C TRP A 140 -9.85 -21.65 4.13
N MET A 141 -9.00 -22.67 4.26
CA MET A 141 -9.14 -23.92 3.51
C MET A 141 -10.44 -24.64 3.88
N VAL A 142 -10.78 -24.74 5.16
CA VAL A 142 -12.03 -25.36 5.63
C VAL A 142 -13.24 -24.65 5.04
N VAL A 143 -13.31 -23.32 5.16
CA VAL A 143 -14.45 -22.55 4.65
C VAL A 143 -14.53 -22.56 3.12
N ALA A 144 -13.38 -22.53 2.43
CA ALA A 144 -13.35 -22.57 0.97
C ALA A 144 -13.76 -23.94 0.41
N VAL A 145 -13.28 -25.04 0.99
CA VAL A 145 -13.62 -26.40 0.52
C VAL A 145 -15.09 -26.70 0.81
N GLU A 146 -15.59 -26.37 2.00
CA GLU A 146 -17.01 -26.53 2.31
C GLU A 146 -17.87 -25.61 1.45
N GLY A 147 -17.52 -24.33 1.33
CA GLY A 147 -18.33 -23.34 0.61
C GLY A 147 -18.34 -23.52 -0.91
N LEU A 148 -17.28 -24.07 -1.51
CA LEU A 148 -17.19 -24.26 -2.97
C LEU A 148 -17.53 -25.69 -3.42
N VAL A 149 -17.22 -26.69 -2.60
CA VAL A 149 -17.32 -28.11 -2.97
C VAL A 149 -18.35 -28.85 -2.11
N GLY A 150 -18.75 -28.31 -0.96
CA GLY A 150 -19.65 -28.99 -0.01
C GLY A 150 -19.01 -30.20 0.66
N LEU A 151 -17.68 -30.19 0.83
CA LEU A 151 -16.93 -31.29 1.42
C LEU A 151 -16.46 -30.94 2.84
N ASP A 152 -16.96 -31.68 3.82
CA ASP A 152 -16.55 -31.51 5.23
C ASP A 152 -15.11 -31.98 5.41
N LEU A 153 -14.18 -31.02 5.45
CA LEU A 153 -12.76 -31.27 5.64
C LEU A 153 -12.45 -31.97 6.98
N PHE A 154 -13.27 -31.76 8.02
CA PHE A 154 -13.08 -32.41 9.31
C PHE A 154 -13.38 -33.92 9.25
N SER A 155 -14.19 -34.36 8.28
CA SER A 155 -14.51 -35.79 8.11
C SER A 155 -13.39 -36.55 7.38
N VAL A 156 -12.63 -35.87 6.52
CA VAL A 156 -11.60 -36.48 5.66
C VAL A 156 -10.20 -36.38 6.31
N VAL A 157 -9.96 -35.32 7.08
CA VAL A 157 -8.62 -34.96 7.56
C VAL A 157 -8.53 -35.07 9.08
N ASN A 158 -7.52 -35.81 9.55
CA ASN A 158 -7.24 -35.96 10.97
C ASN A 158 -6.79 -34.62 11.59
N TRP A 159 -7.30 -34.27 12.78
CA TRP A 159 -6.85 -33.15 13.61
C TRP A 159 -5.33 -32.97 13.66
N ARG A 160 -4.56 -34.06 13.77
CA ARG A 160 -3.08 -34.00 13.81
C ARG A 160 -2.50 -33.40 12.53
N TRP A 161 -3.08 -33.72 11.38
CA TRP A 161 -2.68 -33.14 10.10
C TRP A 161 -3.07 -31.66 10.02
N MET A 162 -4.27 -31.30 10.51
CA MET A 162 -4.72 -29.89 10.54
C MET A 162 -3.80 -29.02 11.42
N ALA A 163 -3.42 -29.54 12.59
CA ALA A 163 -2.47 -28.89 13.49
C ALA A 163 -1.08 -28.78 12.86
N ALA A 164 -0.59 -29.83 12.20
CA ALA A 164 0.69 -29.81 11.50
C ALA A 164 0.70 -28.82 10.31
N TYR A 165 -0.40 -28.72 9.55
CA TYR A 165 -0.54 -27.73 8.48
C TYR A 165 -0.55 -26.30 9.02
N THR A 166 -1.29 -26.06 10.10
CA THR A 166 -1.36 -24.73 10.74
C THR A 166 0.00 -24.32 11.32
N ALA A 167 0.70 -25.24 12.00
CA ALA A 167 2.05 -24.98 12.50
C ALA A 167 3.07 -24.80 11.37
N GLY A 168 2.97 -25.62 10.31
CA GLY A 168 3.81 -25.54 9.13
C GLY A 168 3.63 -24.22 8.39
N SER A 169 2.40 -23.81 8.13
CA SER A 169 2.08 -22.53 7.47
C SER A 169 2.53 -21.32 8.30
N ALA A 170 2.40 -21.36 9.63
CA ALA A 170 2.94 -20.33 10.51
C ALA A 170 4.48 -20.25 10.45
N LEU A 171 5.18 -21.37 10.24
CA LEU A 171 6.64 -21.42 10.06
C LEU A 171 7.09 -21.06 8.64
N VAL A 172 6.27 -21.31 7.62
CA VAL A 172 6.60 -20.98 6.23
C VAL A 172 6.79 -19.48 6.06
N VAL A 173 6.02 -18.62 6.74
CA VAL A 173 6.20 -17.15 6.64
C VAL A 173 7.59 -16.68 7.10
N PRO A 174 8.05 -16.95 8.34
CA PRO A 174 9.38 -16.53 8.78
C PRO A 174 10.49 -17.22 7.99
N VAL A 175 10.32 -18.49 7.61
CA VAL A 175 11.30 -19.19 6.75
C VAL A 175 11.39 -18.56 5.37
N THR A 176 10.26 -18.20 4.76
CA THR A 176 10.25 -17.53 3.45
C THR A 176 10.91 -16.16 3.55
N LEU A 177 10.60 -15.37 4.58
CA LEU A 177 11.26 -14.09 4.82
C LEU A 177 12.77 -14.25 5.03
N TRP A 178 13.18 -15.23 5.83
CA TRP A 178 14.58 -15.55 6.08
C TRP A 178 15.31 -16.01 4.80
N VAL A 179 14.69 -16.89 3.99
CA VAL A 179 15.24 -17.34 2.71
C VAL A 179 15.34 -16.18 1.72
N CYS A 180 14.32 -15.31 1.66
CA CYS A 180 14.36 -14.11 0.84
C CYS A 180 15.50 -13.17 1.25
N GLU A 181 15.71 -12.95 2.55
CA GLU A 181 16.83 -12.14 3.05
C GLU A 181 18.19 -12.81 2.79
N ARG A 182 18.28 -14.13 2.96
CA ARG A 182 19.53 -14.88 2.89
C ARG A 182 20.02 -15.17 1.47
N PHE A 183 19.10 -15.48 0.55
CA PHE A 183 19.42 -15.93 -0.81
C PHE A 183 19.05 -14.92 -1.89
N PHE A 184 18.05 -14.07 -1.65
CA PHE A 184 17.52 -13.16 -2.68
C PHE A 184 17.81 -11.68 -2.42
N SER A 185 18.64 -11.36 -1.43
CA SER A 185 19.13 -9.99 -1.18
C SER A 185 19.87 -9.36 -2.39
N GLY A 186 20.30 -10.18 -3.36
CA GLY A 186 20.88 -9.73 -4.63
C GLY A 186 19.96 -9.80 -5.86
N SER A 187 18.74 -10.34 -5.77
CA SER A 187 17.91 -10.59 -6.96
C SER A 187 17.05 -9.38 -7.35
N ALA A 188 17.02 -9.06 -8.65
CA ALA A 188 16.22 -7.97 -9.19
C ALA A 188 14.72 -8.13 -8.90
N PHE A 189 14.22 -9.37 -8.84
CA PHE A 189 12.81 -9.68 -8.57
C PHE A 189 12.40 -9.38 -7.12
N VAL A 190 13.24 -9.75 -6.14
CA VAL A 190 12.96 -9.45 -4.72
C VAL A 190 13.14 -7.96 -4.45
N ARG A 191 14.13 -7.30 -5.07
CA ARG A 191 14.21 -5.83 -5.05
C ARG A 191 12.97 -5.19 -5.68
N MET A 192 12.50 -5.66 -6.83
CA MET A 192 11.30 -5.15 -7.48
C MET A 192 10.04 -5.33 -6.62
N MET A 193 9.84 -6.50 -6.00
CA MET A 193 8.69 -6.75 -5.13
C MET A 193 8.75 -5.96 -3.81
N VAL A 194 9.92 -5.91 -3.16
CA VAL A 194 10.12 -5.09 -1.95
C VAL A 194 10.04 -3.61 -2.28
N GLU A 195 10.43 -3.18 -3.47
CA GLU A 195 10.26 -1.81 -3.93
C GLU A 195 8.78 -1.50 -4.24
N GLU A 196 8.07 -2.33 -5.00
CA GLU A 196 6.64 -2.13 -5.30
C GLU A 196 5.73 -2.21 -4.05
N LEU A 197 5.94 -3.20 -3.18
CA LEU A 197 5.17 -3.37 -1.95
C LEU A 197 5.67 -2.47 -0.81
N GLY A 198 6.98 -2.18 -0.74
CA GLY A 198 7.62 -1.54 0.40
C GLY A 198 7.92 -0.05 0.27
N GLY A 199 7.70 0.58 -0.90
CA GLY A 199 7.69 2.04 -0.99
C GLY A 199 8.57 2.68 -2.06
N ARG A 200 8.61 2.14 -3.28
CA ARG A 200 9.14 2.86 -4.46
C ARG A 200 8.33 4.14 -4.70
N ASN A 201 7.00 4.05 -4.59
CA ASN A 201 6.13 5.22 -4.72
C ASN A 201 6.34 6.24 -3.59
N LEU A 202 6.60 5.77 -2.36
CA LEU A 202 6.87 6.65 -1.21
C LEU A 202 8.27 7.29 -1.29
N ARG A 203 9.30 6.54 -1.71
CA ARG A 203 10.65 7.08 -1.95
C ARG A 203 10.70 8.02 -3.14
N GLN A 204 9.95 7.74 -4.20
CA GLN A 204 9.80 8.67 -5.33
C GLN A 204 9.04 9.93 -4.93
N ALA A 205 8.00 9.81 -4.11
CA ALA A 205 7.31 10.98 -3.57
C ALA A 205 8.23 11.81 -2.66
N GLN A 206 9.04 11.18 -1.79
CA GLN A 206 10.03 11.88 -0.96
C GLN A 206 11.14 12.53 -1.79
N ALA A 207 11.68 11.84 -2.79
CA ALA A 207 12.71 12.41 -3.66
C ALA A 207 12.15 13.61 -4.45
N ALA A 208 10.90 13.53 -4.92
CA ALA A 208 10.24 14.64 -5.58
C ALA A 208 9.95 15.81 -4.61
N LEU A 209 9.63 15.54 -3.35
CA LEU A 209 9.42 16.59 -2.33
C LEU A 209 10.74 17.24 -1.90
N ALA A 210 11.83 16.47 -1.75
CA ALA A 210 13.15 16.99 -1.42
C ALA A 210 13.72 17.86 -2.54
N GLU A 211 13.51 17.45 -3.80
CA GLU A 211 13.87 18.25 -4.98
C GLU A 211 13.11 19.59 -4.98
N VAL A 212 11.82 19.60 -4.63
CA VAL A 212 11.02 20.84 -4.50
C VAL A 212 11.54 21.73 -3.36
N GLU A 213 11.96 21.16 -2.23
CA GLU A 213 12.48 21.89 -1.08
C GLU A 213 13.84 22.54 -1.39
N GLU A 214 14.73 21.81 -2.07
CA GLU A 214 16.03 22.31 -2.54
C GLU A 214 15.88 23.44 -3.58
N PHE A 215 14.91 23.32 -4.49
CA PHE A 215 14.60 24.38 -5.47
C PHE A 215 13.86 25.57 -4.88
N ALA A 216 13.11 25.39 -3.78
CA ALA A 216 12.37 26.47 -3.11
C ALA A 216 13.26 27.31 -2.18
N GLY A 217 14.48 26.86 -1.87
CA GLY A 217 15.45 27.63 -1.07
C GLY A 217 14.97 27.89 0.36
N ILE A 218 14.19 26.97 0.92
CA ILE A 218 13.75 27.03 2.31
C ILE A 218 14.76 26.22 3.13
N GLU A 219 15.85 26.87 3.55
CA GLU A 219 16.69 26.42 4.68
C GLU A 219 16.04 26.80 6.01
#